data_AF-A0A5B7EZV4-F1
#
_entry.id   AF-A0A5B7EZV4-F1
#
_cell.length_a   1.000
_cell.length_b   1.000
_cell.length_c   1.000
_cell.angle_alpha   90.00
_cell.angle_beta   90.00
_cell.angle_gamma   90.00
#
_symmetry.space_group_name_H-M   'P 1'
#
loop_
_entity.id
_entity.type
_entity.pdbx_description
1 polymer ?
#
loop_
_entity_poly.entity_id
_entity_poly.type
_entity_poly.pdbx_seq_one_letter_code
_entity_poly.pdbx_strand_id
1 'polypeptide(L)' 'MGYGPVVPDGYGASYNLHPDYIIFCLSAFKSCEETSTLEFGRNLERALDEMGALLWDRAK' A
#
# COMPACT_ATOMS: atom_id res chain seq x y z
N MET A 1 2.91 13.72 1.20
CA MET A 1 3.20 13.96 -0.22
C MET A 1 2.62 12.80 -1.01
N GLY A 2 1.89 13.05 -2.10
CA GLY A 2 1.35 12.03 -2.97
C GLY A 2 1.46 12.44 -4.44
N TYR A 3 1.45 11.46 -5.35
CA TYR A 3 1.55 11.67 -6.80
C TYR A 3 0.62 10.70 -7.53
N GLY A 4 0.28 11.02 -8.79
CA GLY A 4 -0.53 10.16 -9.66
C GLY A 4 0.27 8.99 -10.24
N PRO A 5 -0.40 7.95 -10.78
CA PRO A 5 0.29 6.85 -11.47
C PRO A 5 1.09 7.35 -12.69
N VAL A 6 2.18 6.64 -13.02
CA VAL A 6 3.03 6.95 -14.19
C VAL A 6 2.63 6.20 -15.46
N VAL A 7 1.66 5.28 -15.35
CA VAL A 7 1.05 4.54 -16.47
C VAL A 7 -0.47 4.43 -16.26
N PRO A 8 -1.29 4.31 -17.33
CA PRO A 8 -2.76 4.35 -17.23
C PRO A 8 -3.40 3.25 -16.36
N ASP A 9 -2.76 2.10 -16.28
CA ASP A 9 -3.17 0.87 -15.59
C ASP A 9 -2.35 0.61 -14.31
N GLY A 10 -1.70 1.66 -13.80
CA GLY A 10 -0.82 1.57 -12.63
C GLY A 10 -1.35 2.25 -11.38
N TYR A 11 -0.54 2.19 -10.33
CA TYR A 11 -0.75 2.91 -9.08
C TYR A 11 0.36 3.93 -8.82
N GLY A 12 0.02 5.03 -8.17
CA GLY A 12 0.97 5.82 -7.40
C GLY A 12 0.90 5.41 -5.93
N ALA A 13 2.04 5.16 -5.28
CA ALA A 13 2.08 4.75 -3.89
C ALA A 13 3.27 5.41 -3.18
N SER A 14 3.00 6.51 -2.48
CA SER A 14 3.98 7.18 -1.64
C SER A 14 3.75 6.84 -0.18
N TYR A 15 4.82 6.73 0.60
CA TYR A 15 4.74 6.43 2.02
C TYR A 15 5.64 7.34 2.87
N ASN A 16 5.24 7.54 4.13
CA ASN A 16 6.03 8.20 5.14
C ASN A 16 6.04 7.33 6.41
N LEU A 17 7.24 6.90 6.82
CA LEU A 17 7.43 6.03 7.98
C LEU A 17 7.49 6.86 9.25
N HIS A 18 6.74 6.46 10.27
CA HIS A 18 6.85 6.94 11.64
C HIS A 18 7.26 5.78 12.56
N PRO A 19 7.67 6.03 13.80
CA PRO A 19 8.09 4.97 14.72
C PRO A 19 7.02 3.90 14.98
N ASP A 20 5.75 4.26 14.94
CA ASP A 20 4.61 3.44 15.35
C ASP A 20 3.51 3.28 14.27
N TYR A 21 3.62 4.00 13.15
CA TYR A 21 2.69 3.88 12.03
C TYR A 21 3.32 4.26 10.69
N ILE A 22 2.61 3.98 9.60
CA ILE A 22 3.00 4.37 8.25
C ILE A 22 1.85 5.12 7.62
N ILE A 23 2.13 6.28 7.03
CA ILE A 23 1.15 7.01 6.21
C ILE A 23 1.35 6.60 4.76
N PHE A 24 0.32 6.03 4.12
CA PHE A 24 0.30 5.78 2.68
C PHE A 24 -0.61 6.80 1.96
N CYS A 25 -0.18 7.25 0.78
CA CYS A 25 -1.05 7.90 -0.19
C CYS A 25 -1.06 7.07 -1.47
N LEU A 26 -2.22 6.50 -1.79
CA LEU A 26 -2.43 5.64 -2.96
C LEU A 26 -3.27 6.39 -4.01
N SER A 27 -2.89 6.25 -5.27
CA SER A 27 -3.60 6.82 -6.41
C SER A 27 -3.69 5.79 -7.54
N ALA A 28 -4.77 5.88 -8.33
CA ALA A 28 -5.01 5.09 -9.53
C ALA A 28 -5.90 5.90 -10.48
N PHE A 29 -5.87 5.60 -11.77
CA PHE A 29 -6.78 6.24 -12.73
C PHE A 29 -8.13 5.51 -12.73
N LYS A 30 -9.23 6.27 -12.55
CA LYS A 30 -10.60 5.72 -12.59
C LYS A 30 -10.99 5.09 -13.93
N SER A 31 -10.24 5.38 -15.00
CA SER A 31 -10.44 4.79 -16.33
C SER A 31 -9.98 3.34 -16.44
N CYS A 32 -9.19 2.84 -15.49
CA CYS A 32 -8.73 1.46 -15.47
C CYS A 32 -9.54 0.66 -14.45
N GLU A 33 -10.44 -0.21 -14.93
CA GLU A 33 -11.31 -1.04 -14.09
C GLU A 33 -10.55 -2.10 -13.28
N GLU A 34 -9.32 -2.44 -13.68
CA GLU A 34 -8.45 -3.39 -12.98
C GLU A 34 -7.76 -2.78 -11.75
N THR A 35 -7.74 -1.44 -11.63
CA THR A 35 -7.09 -0.74 -10.52
C THR A 35 -8.08 -0.20 -9.48
N SER A 36 -7.79 -0.42 -8.20
CA SER A 36 -8.60 0.07 -7.09
C SER A 36 -7.73 0.45 -5.90
N THR A 37 -7.66 1.74 -5.57
CA THR A 37 -6.88 2.23 -4.42
C THR A 37 -7.42 1.71 -3.09
N LEU A 38 -8.72 1.44 -2.99
CA LEU A 38 -9.34 0.88 -1.80
C LEU A 38 -8.92 -0.58 -1.58
N GLU A 39 -8.98 -1.40 -2.63
CA GLU A 39 -8.56 -2.81 -2.54
C GLU A 39 -7.06 -2.91 -2.35
N PHE A 40 -6.28 -2.07 -3.04
CA PHE A 40 -4.84 -2.01 -2.85
C PHE A 40 -4.49 -1.63 -1.40
N GLY A 41 -5.15 -0.62 -0.82
CA GLY A 41 -4.94 -0.23 0.57
C GLY A 41 -5.21 -1.36 1.57
N ARG A 42 -6.33 -2.07 1.42
CA ARG A 42 -6.67 -3.22 2.29
C ARG A 42 -5.67 -4.36 2.17
N ASN A 43 -5.27 -4.68 0.95
CA ASN A 43 -4.29 -5.74 0.71
C ASN A 43 -2.90 -5.36 1.23
N LEU A 44 -2.52 -4.08 1.13
CA LEU A 44 -1.26 -3.56 1.63
C LEU A 44 -1.19 -3.64 3.16
N GLU A 45 -2.24 -3.23 3.86
CA GLU A 45 -2.37 -3.37 5.32
C GLU A 45 -2.21 -4.84 5.73
N ARG A 46 -3.00 -5.74 5.14
CA ARG A 46 -2.92 -7.17 5.43
C ARG A 46 -1.52 -7.75 5.19
N ALA A 47 -0.87 -7.38 4.07
CA ALA A 47 0.46 -7.87 3.75
C ALA A 47 1.51 -7.44 4.79
N LEU A 48 1.42 -6.20 5.28
CA LEU A 48 2.32 -5.70 6.33
C LEU A 48 2.08 -6.43 7.66
N ASP A 49 0.83 -6.67 8.03
CA ASP A 49 0.48 -7.45 9.23
C ASP A 49 1.00 -8.89 9.15
N GLU A 50 0.84 -9.55 8.00
CA GLU A 50 1.33 -10.90 7.75
C GLU A 50 2.86 -10.97 7.83
N MET A 51 3.56 -9.98 7.26
CA MET A 51 5.02 -9.85 7.39
C MET A 51 5.43 -9.66 8.85
N GLY A 52 4.73 -8.80 9.58
CA GLY A 52 4.96 -8.57 11.01
C GLY A 52 4.82 -9.86 11.81
N ALA A 53 3.72 -10.60 11.60
CA ALA A 53 3.46 -11.87 12.27
C ALA A 53 4.54 -12.93 11.97
N LEU A 54 4.97 -13.05 10.71
CA LEU A 54 6.03 -13.99 10.31
C LEU A 54 7.36 -13.68 10.98
N LEU A 55 7.75 -12.40 11.05
CA LEU A 55 8.99 -11.98 11.70
C LEU A 55 8.94 -12.19 13.21
N TRP A 56 7.78 -11.95 13.83
CA TRP A 56 7.59 -12.17 15.27
C TRP A 56 7.64 -13.65 15.65
N ASP A 57 7.13 -14.53 14.79
CA ASP A 57 7.17 -15.98 15.01
C ASP A 57 8.60 -16.53 14.93
N ARG A 58 9.40 -16.06 13.97
CA ARG A 58 10.81 -16.46 13.80
C ARG A 58 11.77 -15.94 14.89
N ALA A 59 11.36 -14.93 15.63
CA ALA A 59 12.16 -14.35 16.72
C ALA A 59 12.00 -15.11 18.05
N LYS A 60 11.12 -16.12 18.10
CA LYS A 60 11.01 -17.08 19.21
C LYS A 60 12.00 -18.23 19.02
#